data_AF-A0A7W8VK06-F1
#
_entry.id   AF-A0A7W8VK06-F1
#
_cell.length_a   1.000
_cell.length_b   1.000
_cell.length_c   1.000
_cell.angle_alpha   90.00
_cell.angle_beta   90.00
_cell.angle_gamma   90.00
#
_symmetry.space_group_name_H-M   'P 1'
#
loop_
_entity.id
_entity.type
_entity.pdbx_description
1 polymer ?
#
loop_
_entity_poly.entity_id
_entity_poly.type
_entity_poly.pdbx_seq_one_letter_code
_entity_poly.pdbx_strand_id
1 'polypeptide(L)' 'MFSDLSNDFIARVKASGLNSGEVYVEYCPMALHDKGASWLSNKKEIRNPYFGESMMTCGEVKEIIK' A
#
# COMPACT_ATOMS: atom_id res chain seq x y z
N MET A 1 -13.79 -0.25 -3.40
CA MET A 1 -14.08 -0.80 -2.06
C MET A 1 -12.80 -1.03 -1.25
N PHE A 2 -11.90 -1.96 -1.61
CA PHE A 2 -10.62 -2.13 -0.87
C PHE A 2 -9.63 -0.97 -1.10
N SER A 3 -9.56 -0.45 -2.33
CA SER A 3 -8.70 0.69 -2.66
C SER A 3 -9.12 1.98 -1.96
N ASP A 4 -10.42 2.22 -1.84
CA ASP A 4 -10.95 3.43 -1.21
C ASP A 4 -10.66 3.41 0.29
N LEU A 5 -10.92 2.28 0.95
CA LEU A 5 -10.54 2.07 2.35
C LEU A 5 -9.02 2.23 2.55
N SER A 6 -8.23 1.65 1.65
CA SER A 6 -6.76 1.79 1.70
C SER A 6 -6.35 3.27 1.61
N ASN A 7 -6.93 4.04 0.69
CA ASN A 7 -6.63 5.47 0.54
C ASN A 7 -7.00 6.27 1.80
N ASP A 8 -8.18 6.04 2.36
CA ASP A 8 -8.63 6.72 3.57
C ASP A 8 -7.72 6.39 4.76
N PHE A 9 -7.30 5.12 4.89
CA PHE A 9 -6.45 4.68 5.98
C PHE A 9 -5.02 5.21 5.82
N ILE A 10 -4.46 5.22 4.60
CA ILE A 10 -3.18 5.87 4.29
C ILE A 10 -3.23 7.35 4.71
N ALA A 11 -4.28 8.08 4.33
CA ALA A 11 -4.42 9.49 4.68
C ALA A 11 -4.46 9.72 6.20
N ARG A 12 -5.16 8.84 6.94
CA ARG A 12 -5.22 8.89 8.41
C ARG A 12 -3.87 8.58 9.06
N VAL A 13 -3.17 7.54 8.62
CA VAL A 13 -1.86 7.18 9.17
C VAL A 13 -0.83 8.29 8.90
N LYS A 14 -0.82 8.88 7.71
CA LYS A 14 0.05 10.02 7.39
C LYS A 14 -0.22 11.24 8.27
N ALA A 15 -1.50 11.52 8.57
CA ALA A 15 -1.88 12.66 9.40
C ALA A 15 -1.53 12.44 10.88
N SER A 16 -1.64 11.21 11.38
CA SER A 16 -1.38 10.87 12.79
C SER A 16 0.09 10.57 13.09
N GLY A 17 0.86 10.11 12.10
CA GLY A 17 2.19 9.52 12.31
C GLY A 17 2.12 8.16 13.01
N LEU A 18 3.28 7.59 13.32
CA LEU A 18 3.38 6.34 14.09
C LEU A 18 4.00 6.62 15.47
N ASN A 19 3.54 5.87 16.47
CA ASN A 19 4.15 5.92 17.81
C ASN A 19 5.46 5.11 17.88
N SER A 20 5.63 4.13 16.99
CA SER A 20 6.80 3.26 16.90
C SER A 20 6.79 2.44 15.61
N GLY A 21 7.97 2.10 15.11
CA GLY A 21 8.13 1.25 13.92
C GLY A 21 8.04 2.06 12.63
N GLU A 22 7.74 1.36 11.54
CA GLU A 22 7.56 1.98 10.23
C GLU A 22 6.46 1.25 9.45
N VAL A 23 5.77 2.00 8.60
CA VAL A 23 4.75 1.48 7.68
C VAL A 23 5.08 1.96 6.28
N TYR A 24 4.98 1.04 5.34
CA TYR A 24 5.29 1.24 3.93
C TYR A 24 4.00 1.54 3.17
N VAL A 25 3.99 2.62 2.41
CA VAL A 25 2.97 2.89 1.40
C VAL A 25 3.44 2.27 0.09
N GLU A 26 2.80 1.18 -0.30
CA GLU A 26 3.10 0.45 -1.52
C GLU A 26 2.08 0.82 -2.62
N TYR A 27 2.51 0.77 -3.88
CA TYR A 27 1.69 1.10 -5.04
C TYR A 27 2.00 0.17 -6.22
N CYS A 28 0.97 -0.32 -6.92
CA CYS A 28 1.11 -1.03 -8.20
C CYS A 28 0.23 -0.32 -9.25
N PRO A 29 0.80 0.20 -10.36
CA PRO A 29 0.03 0.91 -11.39
C PRO A 29 -0.94 0.01 -12.13
N MET A 30 -0.67 -1.30 -12.17
CA MET A 30 -1.52 -2.28 -12.87
C MET A 30 -2.78 -2.67 -12.09
N ALA A 31 -2.85 -2.34 -10.80
CA ALA A 31 -4.01 -2.67 -9.98
C ALA A 31 -5.28 -2.03 -10.54
N LEU A 32 -6.42 -2.69 -10.32
CA LEU A 32 -7.75 -2.22 -10.73
C LEU A 32 -7.89 -1.93 -12.23
N HIS A 33 -7.38 -2.82 -13.09
CA HIS A 33 -7.36 -2.65 -14.55
C HIS A 33 -6.55 -1.40 -14.97
N ASP A 34 -5.28 -1.36 -14.56
CA ASP A 34 -4.34 -0.28 -14.87
C ASP A 34 -4.74 1.12 -14.38
N LYS A 35 -5.65 1.19 -13.40
CA LYS A 35 -6.03 2.44 -12.73
C LYS A 35 -5.08 2.79 -11.58
N GLY A 36 -4.29 1.83 -11.14
CA GLY A 36 -3.39 1.96 -10.00
C GLY A 36 -4.12 1.84 -8.66
N ALA A 37 -3.40 1.33 -7.67
CA ALA A 37 -3.89 1.29 -6.31
C ALA A 37 -2.74 1.25 -5.30
N SER A 38 -2.99 1.87 -4.14
CA SER A 38 -2.06 1.91 -3.01
C SER A 38 -2.57 1.05 -1.86
N TRP A 39 -1.65 0.63 -0.98
CA TRP A 39 -1.97 -0.04 0.29
C TRP A 39 -0.87 0.21 1.31
N LEU A 40 -1.16 -0.12 2.58
CA LEU A 40 -0.17 -0.09 3.66
C LEU A 40 0.38 -1.50 3.92
N SER A 41 1.67 -1.56 4.24
CA SER A 41 2.36 -2.78 4.65
C SER A 41 3.25 -2.49 5.86
N ASN A 42 3.34 -3.45 6.78
CA ASN A 42 4.30 -3.40 7.90
C ASN A 42 5.59 -4.18 7.59
N LYS A 43 5.78 -4.57 6.34
CA LYS A 43 6.94 -5.30 5.84
C LYS A 43 7.54 -4.56 4.66
N LYS A 44 8.85 -4.67 4.48
CA LYS A 44 9.55 -4.03 3.37
C LYS A 44 9.30 -4.75 2.05
N GLU A 45 9.05 -6.06 2.11
CA GLU A 45 8.75 -6.88 0.95
C GLU A 45 7.35 -6.59 0.40
N ILE A 46 7.29 -6.33 -0.90
CA ILE A 46 6.05 -6.03 -1.60
C ILE A 46 5.18 -7.28 -1.66
N ARG A 47 3.94 -7.15 -1.18
CA ARG A 47 2.92 -8.20 -1.26
C ARG A 47 1.61 -7.62 -1.75
N ASN A 48 1.46 -7.62 -3.06
CA ASN A 48 0.32 -7.04 -3.76
C ASN A 48 -1.01 -7.76 -3.40
N PRO A 49 -1.96 -7.07 -2.76
CA PRO A 49 -3.23 -7.67 -2.35
C PRO A 49 -4.28 -7.76 -3.49
N TYR A 50 -4.02 -7.14 -4.64
CA TYR A 50 -4.98 -7.02 -5.75
C TYR A 50 -4.93 -8.19 -6.73
N PHE A 51 -3.84 -8.95 -6.78
CA PHE A 51 -3.61 -9.98 -7.80
C PHE A 51 -3.32 -11.39 -7.27
N GLY A 52 -3.46 -11.61 -5.96
CA GLY A 52 -3.19 -12.91 -5.36
C GLY A 52 -1.79 -13.42 -5.69
N GLU A 53 -1.67 -14.71 -6.02
CA GLU A 53 -0.38 -15.33 -6.32
C GLU A 53 0.20 -14.95 -7.70
N SER A 54 -0.64 -14.50 -8.63
CA SER A 54 -0.22 -14.25 -10.01
C SER A 54 0.77 -13.09 -10.16
N MET A 55 0.67 -12.07 -9.29
CA MET A 55 1.55 -10.89 -9.33
C MET A 55 1.86 -10.37 -7.92
N MET A 56 2.21 -11.27 -7.00
CA MET A 56 2.40 -10.93 -5.59
C MET A 56 3.49 -9.87 -5.36
N THR A 57 4.47 -9.76 -6.25
CA THR A 57 5.57 -8.78 -6.15
C THR A 57 5.39 -7.55 -7.05
N CYS A 58 4.23 -7.36 -7.71
CA CYS A 58 3.98 -6.12 -8.45
C CYS A 58 3.83 -4.95 -7.49
N GLY A 59 4.70 -3.97 -7.66
CA GLY A 59 4.55 -2.65 -7.07
C GLY A 59 5.90 -2.04 -6.73
N GLU A 60 5.84 -0.94 -6.00
CA GLU A 60 6.99 -0.28 -5.42
C GLU A 60 6.59 0.42 -4.11
N VAL A 61 7.56 0.55 -3.20
CA VAL A 61 7.39 1.39 -2.01
C VAL A 61 7.48 2.85 -2.46
N LYS A 62 6.40 3.60 -2.30
CA LYS A 62 6.35 5.04 -2.60
C LYS A 62 6.75 5.91 -1.42
N GLU A 63 6.48 5.44 -0.21
CA GLU A 63 6.71 6.22 1.00
C GLU A 63 6.93 5.30 2.20
N ILE A 64 7.73 5.75 3.16
CA ILE A 64 7.92 5.11 4.46
C ILE A 64 7.47 6.11 5.52
N ILE A 65 6.43 5.75 6.26
CA ILE A 65 5.90 6.51 7.39
C ILE A 65 6.57 5.99 8.66
N LYS A 66 7.00 6.90 9.54
CA LYS A 66 7.70 6.60 10.80
C LYS A 66 7.01 7.26 11.99
#